data_AF-A0A6V7JAV5-F1
#
_entry.id   AF-A0A6V7JAV5-F1
#
_cell.length_a   1.000
_cell.length_b   1.000
_cell.length_c   1.000
_cell.angle_alpha   90.00
_cell.angle_beta   90.00
_cell.angle_gamma   90.00
#
_symmetry.space_group_name_H-M   'P 1'
#
loop_
_entity.id
_entity.type
_entity.pdbx_description
1 polymer ?
#
loop_
_entity_poly.entity_id
_entity_poly.type
_entity_poly.pdbx_seq_one_letter_code
_entity_poly.pdbx_strand_id
1 'polypeptide(L)'
;MPYTMAVDVSNPSALTSSFNISEAGEIPVSGIQTWALNLHCGPYDAEVDLTLRINVAQNRRNTTRVEVKRKKICLKDKSTFPSPEEVVVAASGTTSGGQVFYAAIGCACAFIAAILVLVVAYYVRDKKARRHRDPL
;
A
#
# COMPACT_ATOMS: atom_id res chain seq x y z
N MET A 1 8.30 27.98 20.08
CA MET A 1 8.85 28.07 18.71
C MET A 1 7.67 28.23 17.78
N PRO A 2 7.49 29.39 17.12
CA PRO A 2 6.37 29.64 16.25
C PRO A 2 6.43 28.77 14.99
N TYR A 3 5.27 28.29 14.55
CA TYR A 3 5.10 27.61 13.28
C TYR A 3 4.03 28.30 12.44
N THR A 4 4.16 28.20 11.12
CA THR A 4 3.11 28.50 10.15
C THR A 4 2.98 27.36 9.15
N MET A 5 1.76 27.06 8.74
CA MET A 5 1.47 26.04 7.75
C MET A 5 0.55 26.57 6.65
N ALA A 6 0.73 26.06 5.44
CA ALA A 6 -0.08 26.38 4.29
C ALA A 6 -0.24 25.14 3.41
N VAL A 7 -1.41 24.99 2.81
CA VAL A 7 -1.72 23.90 1.87
C VAL A 7 -2.04 24.51 0.52
N ASP A 8 -1.39 23.98 -0.51
CA ASP A 8 -1.63 24.33 -1.90
C ASP A 8 -2.19 23.10 -2.61
N VAL A 9 -3.33 23.28 -3.28
CA VAL A 9 -4.10 22.21 -3.91
C VAL A 9 -4.34 22.58 -5.36
N SER A 10 -3.90 21.73 -6.30
CA SER A 10 -3.99 22.05 -7.74
C SER A 10 -5.42 22.13 -8.27
N ASN A 11 -6.37 21.44 -7.64
CA ASN A 11 -7.80 21.45 -8.00
C ASN A 11 -8.69 21.53 -6.74
N PRO A 12 -8.99 22.74 -6.23
CA PRO A 12 -9.77 22.92 -5.00
C PRO A 12 -11.23 22.51 -5.14
N SER A 13 -11.76 22.41 -6.36
CA SER A 13 -13.12 21.91 -6.62
C SER A 13 -13.22 20.39 -6.46
N ALA A 14 -12.11 19.66 -6.64
CA ALA A 14 -12.06 18.21 -6.50
C ALA A 14 -11.55 17.75 -5.13
N LEU A 15 -10.76 18.57 -4.44
CA LEU A 15 -10.23 18.24 -3.12
C LEU A 15 -10.18 19.49 -2.24
N THR A 16 -10.77 19.42 -1.05
CA THR A 16 -10.63 20.45 -0.01
C THR A 16 -9.87 19.89 1.19
N SER A 17 -9.23 20.75 1.96
CA SER A 17 -8.43 20.35 3.11
C SER A 17 -8.78 21.12 4.37
N SER A 18 -8.68 20.47 5.53
CA SER A 18 -8.79 21.14 6.82
C SER A 18 -7.77 20.60 7.81
N PHE A 19 -7.34 21.46 8.72
CA PHE A 19 -6.45 21.06 9.82
C PHE A 19 -7.23 20.85 11.10
N ASN A 20 -6.72 19.98 11.97
CA ASN A 20 -7.22 19.84 13.34
C ASN A 20 -6.59 20.83 14.34
N ILE A 21 -5.63 21.65 13.88
CA ILE A 21 -4.94 22.69 14.65
C ILE A 21 -4.89 24.01 13.86
N SER A 22 -4.50 25.11 14.51
CA SER A 22 -4.39 26.42 13.86
C SER A 22 -3.22 26.51 12.88
N GLU A 23 -3.44 27.16 11.72
CA GLU A 23 -2.43 27.34 10.66
C GLU A 23 -1.19 28.13 11.10
N ALA A 24 -1.31 28.93 12.15
CA ALA A 24 -0.20 29.54 12.84
C ALA A 24 -0.34 29.30 14.34
N GLY A 25 0.78 29.10 15.03
CA GLY A 25 0.77 28.83 16.46
C GLY A 25 2.17 28.62 17.03
N GLU A 26 2.22 28.12 18.26
CA GLU A 26 3.45 27.76 18.95
C GLU A 26 3.56 26.24 19.08
N ILE A 27 4.75 25.68 18.85
CA ILE A 27 5.01 24.26 19.07
C ILE A 27 4.84 23.94 20.57
N PRO A 28 4.00 22.95 20.93
CA PRO A 28 3.75 22.57 22.32
C PRO A 28 5.03 22.11 23.04
N VAL A 29 5.18 22.52 24.30
CA VAL A 29 6.32 22.14 25.17
C VAL A 29 5.96 21.10 26.23
N SER A 30 4.66 20.85 26.44
CA SER A 30 4.14 19.98 27.51
C SER A 30 4.20 18.47 27.19
N GLY A 31 4.72 18.09 26.02
CA GLY A 31 4.82 16.71 25.58
C GLY A 31 4.69 16.56 24.08
N ILE A 32 4.72 15.31 23.60
CA ILE A 32 4.54 14.98 22.19
C ILE A 32 3.06 15.08 21.84
N GLN A 33 2.74 15.80 20.77
CA GLN A 33 1.38 15.94 20.23
C GLN A 33 1.38 15.60 18.74
N THR A 34 0.23 15.12 18.26
CA THR A 34 0.01 14.78 16.85
C THR A 34 -1.07 15.68 16.26
N TRP A 35 -0.86 16.08 15.01
CA TRP A 35 -1.83 16.84 14.22
C TRP A 35 -2.11 16.11 12.91
N ALA A 36 -3.22 16.47 12.27
CA ALA A 36 -3.68 15.85 11.04
C ALA A 36 -4.13 16.89 10.02
N LEU A 37 -3.79 16.64 8.75
CA LEU A 37 -4.36 17.30 7.59
C LEU A 37 -5.46 16.39 7.03
N ASN A 38 -6.71 16.78 7.22
CA ASN A 38 -7.86 16.08 6.70
C ASN A 38 -8.12 16.50 5.26
N LEU A 39 -8.42 15.54 4.40
CA LEU A 39 -8.61 15.73 2.96
C LEU A 39 -9.99 15.21 2.57
N HIS A 40 -10.79 16.05 1.93
CA HIS A 40 -12.17 15.77 1.58
C HIS A 40 -12.31 15.83 0.06
N CYS A 41 -12.63 14.69 -0.55
CA CYS A 41 -12.86 14.61 -1.98
C CYS A 41 -14.23 15.18 -2.35
N GLY A 42 -14.25 15.93 -3.45
CA GLY A 42 -15.46 16.40 -4.10
C GLY A 42 -16.09 15.30 -4.98
N PRO A 43 -17.18 15.62 -5.70
CA PRO A 43 -17.97 14.65 -6.46
C PRO A 43 -17.37 14.26 -7.82
N TYR A 44 -16.06 14.44 -8.01
CA TYR A 44 -15.38 14.29 -9.30
C TYR A 44 -14.20 13.32 -9.19
N ASP A 45 -14.02 12.50 -10.23
CA ASP A 45 -12.80 11.73 -10.42
C ASP A 45 -11.66 12.68 -10.80
N ALA A 46 -10.62 12.75 -9.98
CA ALA A 46 -9.49 13.65 -10.22
C ALA A 46 -8.21 13.15 -9.54
N GLU A 47 -7.09 13.32 -10.23
CA GLU A 47 -5.78 13.32 -9.58
C GLU A 47 -5.41 14.76 -9.22
N VAL A 48 -5.09 14.99 -7.94
CA VAL A 48 -4.84 16.32 -7.39
C VAL A 48 -3.46 16.36 -6.74
N ASP A 49 -2.64 17.32 -7.15
CA ASP A 49 -1.34 17.55 -6.54
C ASP A 49 -1.52 18.42 -5.31
N LEU A 50 -1.03 17.93 -4.17
CA LEU A 50 -1.09 18.60 -2.87
C LEU A 50 0.31 18.91 -2.38
N THR A 51 0.53 20.18 -2.02
CA THR A 51 1.77 20.65 -1.41
C THR A 51 1.48 21.26 -0.04
N LEU A 52 1.95 20.59 1.01
CA LEU A 52 1.94 21.11 2.38
C LEU A 52 3.28 21.80 2.66
N ARG A 53 3.22 23.03 3.15
CA ARG A 53 4.39 23.80 3.59
C ARG A 53 4.26 24.09 5.07
N ILE A 54 5.31 23.79 5.82
CA ILE A 54 5.42 24.09 7.25
C ILE A 54 6.71 24.90 7.44
N ASN A 55 6.60 26.09 8.02
CA ASN A 55 7.74 26.87 8.44
C ASN A 55 7.80 26.86 9.96
N VAL A 56 8.97 26.56 10.51
CA VAL A 56 9.24 26.60 11.95
C VAL A 56 10.35 27.59 12.18
N ALA A 57 10.07 28.64 12.96
CA ALA A 57 11.05 29.67 13.28
C ALA A 57 11.60 29.48 14.70
N GLN A 58 12.92 29.36 14.81
CA GLN A 58 13.61 29.39 16.10
C GLN A 58 13.84 30.84 16.55
N ASN A 59 14.13 31.73 15.59
CA ASN A 59 14.19 33.18 15.76
C ASN A 59 13.86 33.85 14.41
N ARG A 60 13.84 35.18 14.33
CA ARG A 60 13.49 35.92 13.09
C ARG A 60 14.42 35.64 11.89
N ARG A 61 15.61 35.10 12.11
CA ARG A 61 16.63 34.82 11.07
C ARG A 61 16.82 33.34 10.78
N ASN A 62 16.33 32.46 11.67
CA ASN A 62 16.52 31.02 11.57
C ASN A 62 15.16 30.33 11.46
N THR A 63 14.73 30.13 10.21
CA THR A 63 13.47 29.49 9.85
C THR A 63 13.76 28.23 9.04
N THR A 64 13.29 27.10 9.53
CA THR A 64 13.31 25.83 8.81
C THR A 64 12.02 25.69 8.01
N ARG A 65 12.14 25.37 6.72
CA ARG A 65 10.99 25.11 5.84
C ARG A 65 10.94 23.63 5.48
N VAL A 66 9.80 23.01 5.77
CA VAL A 66 9.47 21.64 5.37
C VAL A 66 8.42 21.71 4.28
N GLU A 67 8.66 21.03 3.16
CA GLU A 67 7.73 20.96 2.05
C GLU A 67 7.43 19.50 1.71
N VAL A 68 6.16 19.12 1.84
CA VAL A 68 5.68 17.76 1.56
C VAL A 68 4.78 17.82 0.33
N LYS A 69 5.22 17.18 -0.75
CA LYS A 69 4.47 17.06 -2.00
C LYS A 69 3.91 15.66 -2.15
N ARG A 70 2.61 15.55 -2.41
CA ARG A 70 1.92 14.28 -2.63
C ARG A 70 0.86 14.45 -3.70
N LYS A 71 0.78 13.47 -4.61
CA LYS A 71 -0.37 13.32 -5.51
C LYS A 71 -1.45 12.53 -4.79
N LYS A 72 -2.69 13.01 -4.85
CA LYS A 72 -3.88 12.40 -4.27
C LYS A 72 -4.88 12.07 -5.36
N ILE A 73 -5.69 11.04 -5.13
CA ILE A 73 -6.68 10.57 -6.08
C ILE A 73 -8.03 10.67 -5.38
N CYS A 74 -8.94 11.45 -5.97
CA CYS A 74 -10.34 11.49 -5.60
C CYS A 74 -11.12 10.67 -6.62
N LEU A 75 -11.99 9.81 -6.11
CA LEU A 75 -12.87 8.97 -6.90
C LEU A 75 -14.31 9.34 -6.54
N LYS A 76 -15.14 9.52 -7.55
CA LYS A 76 -16.57 9.73 -7.37
C LYS A 76 -17.19 8.41 -6.89
N ASP A 77 -17.86 8.44 -5.75
CA ASP A 77 -18.60 7.29 -5.27
C ASP A 77 -19.67 6.88 -6.30
N LYS A 78 -19.48 5.71 -6.90
CA LYS A 78 -20.42 5.11 -7.85
C LYS A 78 -21.52 4.31 -7.12
N SER A 79 -21.87 4.71 -5.90
CA SER A 79 -22.88 4.06 -5.06
C SER A 79 -24.28 4.35 -5.58
N THR A 80 -24.61 3.80 -6.74
CA THR A 80 -25.99 3.65 -7.25
C THR A 80 -26.57 2.28 -6.87
N PHE A 81 -26.01 1.60 -5.88
CA PHE A 81 -26.61 0.42 -5.27
C PHE A 81 -27.00 0.73 -3.82
N PRO A 82 -28.25 0.45 -3.40
CA PRO A 82 -28.66 0.69 -2.03
C PRO A 82 -27.88 -0.25 -1.12
N SER A 83 -27.15 0.30 -0.15
CA SER A 83 -26.55 -0.46 0.95
C SER A 83 -27.68 -1.13 1.75
N PRO A 84 -27.49 -2.40 2.17
CA PRO A 84 -26.82 -2.60 3.44
C PRO A 84 -25.79 -3.73 3.32
N GLU A 85 -24.54 -3.37 3.12
CA GLU A 85 -23.46 -4.20 3.66
C GLU A 85 -22.34 -3.25 4.06
N GLU A 86 -22.18 -3.05 5.37
CA GLU A 86 -20.93 -2.60 5.94
C GLU A 86 -19.88 -3.65 5.59
N VAL A 87 -19.30 -3.51 4.40
CA VAL A 87 -18.04 -4.16 4.08
C VAL A 87 -17.03 -3.42 4.92
N VAL A 88 -16.83 -3.94 6.14
CA VAL A 88 -15.64 -3.68 6.94
C VAL A 88 -14.48 -3.79 5.98
N VAL A 89 -13.90 -2.64 5.62
CA VAL A 89 -12.63 -2.56 4.91
C VAL A 89 -11.62 -3.13 5.90
N ALA A 90 -11.49 -4.46 5.90
CA ALA A 90 -10.30 -5.11 6.34
C ALA A 90 -9.19 -4.38 5.58
N ALA A 91 -8.38 -3.65 6.33
CA ALA A 91 -7.19 -3.00 5.82
C ALA A 91 -6.58 -3.95 4.79
N SER A 92 -6.47 -3.49 3.54
CA SER A 92 -5.76 -4.19 2.47
C SER A 92 -4.30 -4.28 2.87
N GLY A 93 -4.03 -5.19 3.81
CA GLY A 93 -2.74 -5.82 3.99
C GLY A 93 -2.43 -6.44 2.65
N THR A 94 -1.42 -5.88 2.03
CA THR A 94 -0.88 -6.25 0.74
C THR A 94 -0.47 -7.73 0.74
N THR A 95 -1.41 -8.65 0.49
CA THR A 95 -1.15 -10.11 0.40
C THR A 95 -1.47 -10.70 -0.97
N SER A 96 -1.99 -9.90 -1.91
CA SER A 96 -2.25 -10.32 -3.29
C SER A 96 -0.98 -10.83 -4.01
N GLY A 97 0.19 -10.23 -3.74
CA GLY A 97 1.46 -10.73 -4.29
C GLY A 97 1.89 -12.06 -3.69
N GLY A 98 1.88 -12.17 -2.35
CA GLY A 98 2.38 -13.35 -1.63
C GLY A 98 1.63 -14.64 -1.99
N GLN A 99 0.30 -14.57 -2.10
CA GLN A 99 -0.51 -15.75 -2.42
C GLN A 99 -0.22 -16.30 -3.83
N VAL A 100 0.04 -15.41 -4.80
CA VAL A 100 0.44 -15.81 -6.16
C VAL A 100 1.83 -16.47 -6.15
N PHE A 101 2.78 -15.95 -5.36
CA PHE A 101 4.10 -16.56 -5.22
C PHE A 101 4.04 -17.95 -4.55
N TYR A 102 3.26 -18.12 -3.49
CA TYR A 102 3.09 -19.44 -2.84
C TYR A 102 2.40 -20.46 -3.75
N ALA A 103 1.41 -20.04 -4.54
CA ALA A 103 0.78 -20.89 -5.54
C ALA A 103 1.77 -21.35 -6.62
N ALA A 104 2.61 -20.45 -7.12
CA ALA A 104 3.61 -20.78 -8.13
C ALA A 104 4.69 -21.74 -7.59
N ILE A 105 5.20 -21.50 -6.39
CA ILE A 105 6.19 -22.37 -5.73
C ILE A 105 5.59 -23.76 -5.48
N GLY A 106 4.35 -23.83 -4.98
CA GLY A 106 3.65 -25.09 -4.75
C GLY A 106 3.51 -25.93 -6.03
N CYS A 107 3.10 -25.32 -7.14
CA CYS A 107 3.01 -25.99 -8.43
C CYS A 107 4.38 -26.50 -8.91
N ALA A 108 5.43 -25.69 -8.82
CA ALA A 108 6.78 -26.09 -9.22
C ALA A 108 7.28 -27.30 -8.40
N CYS A 109 7.08 -27.30 -7.09
CA CYS A 109 7.45 -28.42 -6.22
C CYS A 109 6.68 -29.70 -6.57
N ALA A 110 5.37 -29.59 -6.83
CA ALA A 110 4.55 -30.74 -7.23
C ALA A 110 5.01 -31.36 -8.56
N PHE A 111 5.34 -30.53 -9.55
CA PHE A 111 5.88 -31.00 -10.84
C PHE A 111 7.23 -31.71 -10.67
N ILE A 112 8.15 -31.16 -9.88
CA ILE A 112 9.46 -31.78 -9.62
C ILE A 112 9.27 -33.14 -8.93
N ALA A 113 8.41 -33.22 -7.91
CA ALA A 113 8.12 -34.46 -7.21
C ALA A 113 7.54 -35.53 -8.16
N ALA A 114 6.62 -35.15 -9.04
CA ALA A 114 6.05 -36.06 -10.04
C ALA A 114 7.11 -36.61 -11.01
N ILE A 115 8.03 -35.77 -11.48
CA ILE A 115 9.14 -36.19 -12.35
C ILE A 115 10.06 -37.17 -11.61
N LEU A 116 10.43 -36.90 -10.36
CA LEU A 116 11.27 -37.79 -9.56
C LEU A 116 10.61 -39.16 -9.36
N VAL A 117 9.31 -39.19 -9.05
CA VAL A 117 8.56 -40.45 -8.91
C VAL A 117 8.54 -41.23 -10.22
N LEU A 118 8.32 -40.56 -11.36
CA LEU A 118 8.39 -41.20 -12.67
C LEU A 118 9.78 -41.78 -12.95
N VAL A 119 10.85 -41.01 -12.73
CA VAL A 119 12.23 -41.47 -12.95
C VAL A 119 12.55 -42.69 -12.08
N VAL A 120 12.17 -42.67 -10.80
CA VAL A 120 12.35 -43.83 -9.90
C VAL A 120 11.55 -45.04 -10.39
N ALA A 121 10.29 -44.84 -10.80
CA ALA A 121 9.47 -45.92 -11.34
C ALA A 121 10.07 -46.52 -12.62
N TYR A 122 10.57 -45.69 -13.54
CA TYR A 122 11.27 -46.13 -14.74
C TYR A 122 12.54 -46.89 -14.40
N TYR A 123 13.36 -46.38 -13.47
CA TYR A 123 14.61 -47.01 -13.08
C TYR A 123 14.40 -48.36 -12.38
N VAL A 124 13.38 -48.46 -11.51
CA VAL A 124 13.01 -49.73 -10.88
C VAL A 124 12.46 -50.71 -11.91
N ARG A 125 11.66 -50.25 -12.89
CA ARG A 125 11.16 -51.10 -13.98
C ARG A 125 12.28 -51.58 -14.90
N ASP A 126 13.25 -50.73 -15.24
CA ASP A 126 14.45 -51.13 -16.01
C ASP A 126 15.27 -52.16 -15.24
N LYS A 127 15.55 -51.92 -13.95
CA LYS A 127 16.24 -52.90 -13.10
C LYS A 127 15.50 -54.22 -13.00
N LYS A 128 14.17 -54.21 -12.86
CA LYS A 128 13.34 -55.43 -12.84
C LYS A 128 13.32 -56.14 -14.20
N ALA A 129 13.25 -55.39 -15.31
CA ALA A 129 13.32 -55.95 -16.66
C ALA A 129 14.68 -56.57 -16.96
N ARG A 130 15.77 -55.98 -16.46
CA ARG A 130 17.13 -56.56 -16.58
C ARG A 130 17.31 -57.82 -15.73
N ARG A 131 16.81 -57.83 -14.49
CA ARG A 131 16.83 -59.03 -13.61
C ARG A 131 16.05 -60.22 -14.19
N HIS A 132 15.03 -59.98 -15.01
CA HIS A 132 14.27 -61.06 -15.65
C HIS A 132 14.93 -61.58 -16.94
N ARG A 133 15.95 -60.88 -17.45
CA ARG A 133 16.68 -61.21 -18.68
C ARG A 133 18.09 -61.73 -18.39
N ASP A 134 18.29 -62.44 -17.28
CA ASP A 134 19.41 -63.36 -17.13
C ASP A 134 18.97 -64.70 -17.78
N PRO A 135 19.48 -65.06 -18.97
CA PRO A 135 19.31 -66.39 -19.52
C PRO A 135 20.31 -67.33 -18.84
N LEU A 136 19.85 -68.52 -18.46
CA LEU A 136 20.71 -69.69 -18.33
C LEU A 136 21.38 -69.98 -19.68
#